data_AF-A0A349VKK7-F1
#
_entry.id   AF-A0A349VKK7-F1
#
_cell.length_a   1.000
_cell.length_b   1.000
_cell.length_c   1.000
_cell.angle_alpha   90.00
_cell.angle_beta   90.00
_cell.angle_gamma   90.00
#
_symmetry.space_group_name_H-M   'P 1'
#
loop_
_entity.id
_entity.type
_entity.pdbx_description
1 polymer ?
#
loop_
_entity_poly.entity_id
_entity_poly.type
_entity_poly.pdbx_seq_one_letter_code
_entity_poly.pdbx_strand_id
1 'polypeptide(L)'
;MKETVTALQSGGSWGDGSSLKGIVGDVVSDLQRHHADTGVPLPHVAVDVPRTHGFEGNIAVLKELLSVWLRDAVRAAAGNAAMARTAEVLITSVDYPDCIEIEIADSGPSLSKRQGLVGGV
;
A
#
# COMPACT_ATOMS: atom_id res chain seq x y z
N MET A 1 28.90 -20.59 34.78
CA MET A 1 27.68 -19.90 34.31
C MET A 1 27.34 -20.46 32.95
N LYS A 2 26.16 -21.09 32.79
CA LYS A 2 25.66 -21.58 31.50
C LYS A 2 24.61 -20.58 31.05
N GLU A 3 24.87 -19.87 29.96
CA GLU A 3 23.86 -19.02 29.33
C GLU A 3 23.06 -19.86 28.36
N THR A 4 21.83 -20.16 28.74
CA THR A 4 20.81 -20.73 27.86
C THR A 4 20.27 -19.61 26.98
N VAL A 5 20.71 -19.57 25.72
CA VAL A 5 20.07 -18.77 24.68
C VAL A 5 18.76 -19.47 24.34
N THR A 6 17.67 -18.95 24.89
CA THR A 6 16.32 -19.39 24.56
C THR A 6 16.03 -18.97 23.13
N ALA A 7 16.10 -19.92 22.20
CA ALA A 7 15.63 -19.75 20.83
C ALA A 7 14.16 -19.29 20.88
N LEU A 8 13.90 -18.09 20.36
CA LEU A 8 12.55 -17.60 20.12
C LEU A 8 11.86 -18.61 19.21
N GLN A 9 10.86 -19.26 19.78
CA GLN A 9 10.04 -20.26 19.13
C GLN A 9 9.39 -19.64 17.90
N SER A 10 9.74 -20.19 16.74
CA SER A 10 8.99 -20.06 15.50
C SER A 10 7.60 -20.67 15.73
N GLY A 11 6.69 -19.85 16.23
CA GLY A 11 5.28 -20.18 16.43
C GLY A 11 4.53 -19.94 15.14
N GLY A 12 4.32 -21.00 14.37
CA GLY A 12 3.62 -20.97 13.10
C GLY A 12 2.17 -20.47 13.21
N SER A 13 1.81 -19.62 12.26
CA SER A 13 0.47 -19.57 11.70
C SER A 13 0.65 -19.69 10.19
N TRP A 14 0.33 -20.86 9.63
CA TRP A 14 0.22 -21.04 8.18
C TRP A 14 -1.10 -20.44 7.71
N GLY A 15 -1.24 -19.13 7.93
CA GLY A 15 -2.17 -18.31 7.19
C GLY A 15 -1.46 -17.74 5.96
N ASP A 16 -2.24 -17.33 4.99
CA ASP A 16 -1.90 -16.59 3.76
C ASP A 16 -1.16 -15.24 4.02
N GLY A 17 -0.51 -15.07 5.18
CA GLY A 17 0.10 -13.85 5.68
C GLY A 17 1.49 -13.52 5.13
N SER A 18 2.11 -14.42 4.35
CA SER A 18 3.37 -14.14 3.62
C SER A 18 3.16 -13.78 2.15
N SER A 19 1.94 -13.94 1.63
CA SER A 19 1.60 -13.55 0.26
C SER A 19 1.56 -12.02 0.17
N LEU A 20 2.36 -11.44 -0.72
CA LEU A 20 2.36 -9.99 -0.93
C LEU A 20 0.95 -9.51 -1.33
N LYS A 21 0.23 -10.31 -2.13
CA LYS A 21 -1.14 -10.00 -2.54
C LYS A 21 -2.09 -9.91 -1.35
N GLY A 22 -1.94 -10.80 -0.37
CA GLY A 22 -2.71 -10.77 0.88
C GLY A 22 -2.41 -9.51 1.69
N ILE A 23 -1.13 -9.20 1.88
CA ILE A 23 -0.66 -8.02 2.62
C ILE A 23 -1.21 -6.73 1.99
N VAL A 24 -1.08 -6.57 0.67
CA VAL A 24 -1.62 -5.42 -0.07
C VAL A 24 -3.14 -5.37 0.02
N GLY A 25 -3.82 -6.52 -0.11
CA GLY A 25 -5.27 -6.62 0.01
C GLY A 25 -5.80 -6.15 1.37
N ASP A 26 -5.11 -6.48 2.46
CA ASP A 26 -5.45 -6.01 3.81
C ASP A 26 -5.37 -4.48 3.89
N VAL A 27 -4.28 -3.88 3.39
CA VAL A 27 -4.06 -2.42 3.41
C VAL A 27 -5.12 -1.69 2.57
N VAL A 28 -5.46 -2.22 1.39
CA VAL A 28 -6.51 -1.65 0.53
C VAL A 28 -7.88 -1.76 1.21
N SER A 29 -8.17 -2.87 1.88
CA SER A 29 -9.41 -3.06 2.63
C SER A 29 -9.52 -2.07 3.80
N ASP A 30 -8.43 -1.85 4.53
CA ASP A 30 -8.35 -0.85 5.60
C ASP A 30 -8.61 0.56 5.07
N LEU A 31 -7.97 0.94 3.97
CA LEU A 31 -8.20 2.22 3.30
C LEU A 31 -9.69 2.40 2.93
N GLN A 32 -10.29 1.39 2.28
CA GLN A 32 -11.69 1.44 1.85
C GLN A 32 -12.63 1.64 3.04
N ARG A 33 -12.39 0.94 4.16
CA ARG A 33 -13.14 1.12 5.41
C ARG A 33 -13.01 2.54 5.95
N HIS A 34 -11.79 3.06 6.04
CA HIS A 34 -11.56 4.43 6.52
C HIS A 34 -12.22 5.49 5.64
N HIS A 35 -12.26 5.27 4.32
CA HIS A 35 -12.88 6.22 3.39
C HIS A 35 -14.41 6.21 3.43
N ALA A 36 -15.04 5.07 3.71
CA ALA A 36 -16.49 4.96 3.83
C ALA A 36 -17.06 5.96 4.87
N ASP A 37 -16.28 6.25 5.91
CA ASP A 37 -16.65 7.18 6.98
C ASP A 37 -16.54 8.67 6.58
N THR A 38 -15.82 8.99 5.49
CA THR A 38 -15.51 10.38 5.10
C THR A 38 -16.50 11.01 4.11
N GLY A 39 -17.30 10.20 3.42
CA GLY A 39 -18.22 10.66 2.37
C GLY A 39 -17.56 11.21 1.09
N VAL A 40 -16.23 11.23 1.02
CA VAL A 40 -15.47 11.62 -0.18
C VAL A 40 -15.37 10.39 -1.10
N PRO A 41 -15.70 10.51 -2.40
CA PRO A 41 -15.55 9.39 -3.33
C PRO A 41 -14.10 8.91 -3.37
N LEU A 42 -13.91 7.60 -3.19
CA LEU A 42 -12.60 6.96 -3.31
C LEU A 42 -12.28 6.74 -4.80
N PRO A 43 -11.05 7.08 -5.26
CA PRO A 43 -10.53 6.63 -6.55
C PRO A 43 -10.66 5.10 -6.72
N HIS A 44 -10.75 4.64 -7.96
CA HIS A 44 -10.70 3.21 -8.24
C HIS A 44 -9.32 2.66 -7.91
N VAL A 45 -9.23 1.79 -6.90
CA VAL A 45 -7.97 1.14 -6.49
C VAL A 45 -7.89 -0.25 -7.10
N ALA A 46 -6.97 -0.45 -8.03
CA ALA A 46 -6.69 -1.73 -8.67
C ALA A 46 -5.41 -2.36 -8.07
N VAL A 47 -5.45 -3.68 -7.85
CA VAL A 47 -4.32 -4.46 -7.33
C VAL A 47 -3.92 -5.53 -8.35
N ASP A 48 -2.79 -5.31 -8.99
CA ASP A 48 -2.14 -6.25 -9.90
C ASP A 48 -0.85 -6.80 -9.27
N VAL A 49 -1.04 -7.54 -8.18
CA VAL A 49 0.01 -8.27 -7.48
C VAL A 49 -0.18 -9.77 -7.75
N PRO A 50 0.78 -10.44 -8.39
CA PRO A 50 0.74 -11.90 -8.58
C PRO A 50 0.62 -12.65 -7.26
N ARG A 51 -0.14 -13.75 -7.26
CA ARG A 51 -0.33 -14.61 -6.07
C ARG A 51 0.95 -15.33 -5.65
N THR A 52 1.92 -15.42 -6.55
CA THR A 52 3.20 -16.09 -6.35
C THR A 52 4.23 -15.20 -5.64
N HIS A 53 4.01 -13.89 -5.59
CA HIS A 53 4.94 -12.96 -4.94
C HIS A 53 4.84 -13.09 -3.42
N GLY A 54 5.97 -13.43 -2.81
CA GLY A 54 6.13 -13.51 -1.36
C GLY A 54 6.78 -12.24 -0.79
N PHE A 55 6.63 -12.05 0.52
CA PHE A 55 7.38 -11.04 1.26
C PHE A 55 7.97 -11.66 2.53
N GLU A 56 9.30 -11.69 2.61
CA GLU A 56 10.05 -12.31 3.72
C GLU A 56 10.49 -11.30 4.80
N GLY A 57 10.11 -10.02 4.64
CA GLY A 57 10.46 -8.95 5.58
C GLY A 57 9.46 -8.76 6.72
N ASN A 58 9.60 -7.64 7.44
CA ASN A 58 8.66 -7.27 8.50
C ASN A 58 7.33 -6.79 7.90
N ILE A 59 6.31 -7.64 7.96
CA ILE A 59 4.98 -7.38 7.40
C ILE A 59 4.32 -6.15 8.04
N ALA A 60 4.51 -5.91 9.33
CA ALA A 60 3.90 -4.75 10.00
C ALA A 60 4.48 -3.43 9.47
N VAL A 61 5.81 -3.38 9.30
CA VAL A 61 6.48 -2.22 8.69
C VAL A 61 6.04 -2.02 7.25
N LEU A 62 5.94 -3.10 6.46
CA LEU A 62 5.46 -3.01 5.09
C LEU A 62 4.02 -2.47 5.04
N LYS A 63 3.11 -2.98 5.87
CA LYS A 63 1.72 -2.49 5.95
C LYS A 63 1.66 -1.01 6.31
N GLU A 64 2.50 -0.54 7.23
CA GLU A 64 2.57 0.86 7.62
C GLU A 64 3.02 1.75 6.45
N LEU A 65 4.12 1.37 5.78
CA LEU A 65 4.64 2.10 4.62
C LEU A 65 3.63 2.16 3.48
N LEU A 66 3.04 1.02 3.11
CA LEU A 66 2.01 0.94 2.07
C LEU A 66 0.79 1.78 2.43
N SER A 67 0.36 1.79 3.69
CA SER A 67 -0.77 2.60 4.14
C SER A 67 -0.51 4.10 3.96
N VAL A 68 0.70 4.57 4.27
CA VAL A 68 1.10 5.97 4.09
C VAL A 68 1.09 6.34 2.60
N TRP A 69 1.79 5.59 1.78
CA TRP A 69 1.92 5.89 0.35
C TRP A 69 0.59 5.76 -0.41
N LEU A 70 -0.21 4.76 -0.08
CA LEU A 70 -1.52 4.56 -0.70
C LEU A 70 -2.49 5.71 -0.36
N ARG A 71 -2.48 6.21 0.88
CA ARG A 71 -3.29 7.39 1.26
C ARG A 71 -2.86 8.63 0.49
N ASP A 72 -1.55 8.83 0.30
CA ASP A 72 -1.04 9.96 -0.48
C ASP A 72 -1.40 9.86 -1.95
N ALA A 73 -1.29 8.67 -2.56
CA ALA A 73 -1.72 8.38 -3.92
C ALA A 73 -3.22 8.66 -4.11
N VAL A 74 -4.05 8.17 -3.19
CA VAL A 74 -5.50 8.39 -3.20
C VAL A 74 -5.84 9.87 -3.08
N ARG A 75 -5.19 10.60 -2.17
CA ARG A 75 -5.40 12.05 -2.01
C ARG A 75 -5.05 12.80 -3.29
N ALA A 76 -3.97 12.40 -3.94
CA ALA A 76 -3.52 13.02 -5.18
C ALA A 76 -4.42 12.72 -6.37
N ALA A 77 -4.81 11.46 -6.54
CA ALA A 77 -5.71 11.02 -7.60
C ALA A 77 -7.10 11.65 -7.44
N ALA A 78 -7.61 11.73 -6.21
CA ALA A 78 -8.90 12.31 -5.92
C ALA A 78 -8.97 13.77 -6.38
N GLY A 79 -7.92 14.59 -6.17
CA GLY A 79 -7.81 15.97 -6.65
C GLY A 79 -8.94 16.89 -6.16
N ASN A 80 -10.12 16.78 -6.77
CA ASN A 80 -11.42 17.29 -6.32
C ASN A 80 -12.54 16.24 -6.51
N ALA A 81 -13.67 16.39 -5.83
CA ALA A 81 -14.74 15.37 -5.81
C ALA A 81 -15.30 14.98 -7.20
N ALA A 82 -15.16 15.84 -8.23
CA ALA A 82 -15.61 15.55 -9.59
C ALA A 82 -14.66 14.60 -10.33
N MET A 83 -13.35 14.67 -10.06
CA MET A 83 -12.34 13.80 -10.67
C MET A 83 -12.21 12.46 -9.96
N ALA A 84 -12.56 12.38 -8.69
CA ALA A 84 -12.38 11.19 -7.87
C ALA A 84 -13.04 9.92 -8.42
N ARG A 85 -14.16 10.03 -9.16
CA ARG A 85 -14.86 8.84 -9.72
C ARG A 85 -14.20 8.25 -10.96
N THR A 86 -13.38 9.03 -11.66
CA THR A 86 -12.60 8.58 -12.84
C THR A 86 -11.12 8.45 -12.51
N ALA A 87 -10.74 8.77 -11.28
CA ALA A 87 -9.37 8.69 -10.80
C ALA A 87 -9.03 7.25 -10.46
N GLU A 88 -7.78 6.88 -10.71
CA GLU A 88 -7.29 5.52 -10.53
C GLU A 88 -6.02 5.52 -9.68
N VAL A 89 -5.89 4.47 -8.88
CA VAL A 89 -4.64 4.10 -8.20
C VAL A 89 -4.37 2.64 -8.51
N LEU A 90 -3.18 2.33 -9.01
CA LEU A 90 -2.77 0.99 -9.37
C LEU A 90 -1.60 0.57 -8.47
N ILE A 91 -1.73 -0.61 -7.86
CA ILE A 91 -0.66 -1.25 -7.11
C ILE A 91 -0.16 -2.43 -7.93
N THR A 92 1.13 -2.44 -8.26
CA THR A 92 1.79 -3.53 -8.98
C THR A 92 2.98 -4.07 -8.19
N SER A 93 3.54 -5.18 -8.65
CA SER A 93 4.79 -5.69 -8.08
C SER A 93 5.59 -6.47 -9.11
N VAL A 94 6.92 -6.47 -8.94
CA VAL A 94 7.87 -7.24 -9.73
C VAL A 94 8.82 -7.97 -8.78
N ASP A 95 8.94 -9.28 -8.95
CA ASP A 95 9.84 -10.13 -8.16
C ASP A 95 11.20 -10.27 -8.86
N TYR A 96 12.25 -9.82 -8.18
CA TYR A 96 13.64 -9.90 -8.62
C TYR A 96 14.41 -10.93 -7.78
N PRO A 97 15.58 -11.42 -8.24
CA PRO A 97 16.33 -12.44 -7.50
C PRO A 97 16.75 -12.04 -6.07
N ASP A 98 16.88 -10.75 -5.78
CA ASP A 98 17.39 -10.21 -4.51
C ASP A 98 16.39 -9.29 -3.79
N CYS A 99 15.28 -8.93 -4.42
CA CYS A 99 14.30 -8.02 -3.85
C CYS A 99 12.94 -8.15 -4.54
N ILE A 100 11.92 -7.57 -3.92
CA ILE A 100 10.63 -7.34 -4.54
C ILE A 100 10.40 -5.84 -4.67
N GLU A 101 10.03 -5.40 -5.86
CA GLU A 101 9.59 -4.04 -6.11
C GLU A 101 8.07 -3.99 -6.00
N ILE A 102 7.58 -2.95 -5.33
CA ILE A 102 6.15 -2.67 -5.19
C ILE A 102 5.96 -1.24 -5.65
N GLU A 103 5.12 -1.04 -6.66
CA GLU A 103 4.81 0.29 -7.20
C GLU A 103 3.38 0.68 -6.85
N ILE A 104 3.18 1.95 -6.50
CA ILE A 104 1.87 2.58 -6.35
C ILE A 104 1.82 3.76 -7.31
N ALA A 105 1.03 3.63 -8.37
CA ALA A 105 0.83 4.67 -9.37
C ALA A 105 -0.55 5.33 -9.18
N ASP A 106 -0.61 6.65 -9.31
CA ASP A 106 -1.83 7.43 -9.17
C ASP A 106 -2.10 8.29 -10.41
N SER A 107 -3.37 8.47 -10.78
CA SER A 107 -3.75 9.26 -11.96
C SER A 107 -3.76 10.77 -11.71
N GLY A 108 -3.32 11.23 -10.54
CA GLY A 108 -3.30 12.61 -10.13
C GLY A 108 -2.18 13.43 -10.79
N PRO A 109 -2.11 14.74 -10.53
CA PRO A 109 -1.05 15.60 -11.06
C PRO A 109 0.33 15.16 -10.55
N SER A 110 1.38 15.37 -11.34
CA SER A 110 2.76 15.11 -10.92
C SER A 110 3.14 15.91 -9.67
N LEU A 111 4.12 15.43 -8.89
CA LEU A 111 4.60 16.12 -7.69
C LEU A 111 4.99 17.59 -7.95
N SER A 112 5.65 17.87 -9.07
CA SER A 112 6.02 19.23 -9.50
C SER A 112 4.80 20.15 -9.66
N LYS A 113 3.69 19.63 -10.21
CA LYS A 113 2.43 20.38 -10.34
C LYS A 113 1.73 20.55 -8.99
N ARG A 114 1.84 19.57 -8.08
CA ARG A 114 1.29 19.67 -6.71
C ARG A 114 1.97 20.78 -5.90
N GLN A 115 3.31 20.90 -6.00
CA GLN A 115 4.06 21.94 -5.29
C GLN A 115 3.76 23.35 -5.83
N GLY A 116 3.59 23.50 -7.16
CA GLY A 116 3.23 24.77 -7.78
C GLY A 116 1.84 25.29 -7.38
N LEU A 117 0.92 24.42 -6.96
CA LEU A 117 -0.41 24.81 -6.47
C LEU A 117 -0.42 25.33 -5.03
N VAL A 118 0.62 25.03 -4.23
CA VAL A 118 0.74 25.47 -2.82
C VAL A 118 1.53 26.79 -2.71
N GLY A 119 2.32 27.14 -3.72
CA GLY A 119 3.19 28.33 -3.72
C GLY A 119 2.60 29.60 -4.33
N GLY A 120 1.30 29.64 -4.62
CA GLY A 120 0.62 30.82 -5.16
C GLY A 120 0.00 31.69 -4.07
N VAL A 121 0.81 32.52 -3.40
CA VAL A 121 0.36 33.68 -2.60
C VAL A 121 1.23 34.88 -2.99
#